data_AF-A0A7C5I249-F1
#
_entry.id   AF-A0A7C5I249-F1
#
_cell.length_a   1.000
_cell.length_b   1.000
_cell.length_c   1.000
_cell.angle_alpha   90.00
_cell.angle_beta   90.00
_cell.angle_gamma   90.00
#
_symmetry.space_group_name_H-M   'P 1'
#
loop_
_entity.id
_entity.type
_entity.pdbx_description
1 polymer ?
#
loop_
_entity_poly.entity_id
_entity_poly.type
_entity_poly.pdbx_seq_one_letter_code
_entity_poly.pdbx_strand_id
1 'polypeptide(L)'
;RLAIVAKGCDARSLVVLFREEQFERERIKIIGVPCRGVLNWKKIRDSFETFPRDVVFWGEDFFVVNGKKYHYRDFMENTCLRCKYPNPPLYDFLVGEPLEESNWEKFGLDYVQDMDSKTAEERFEELYRELSSCIRCYACREACPLCYCKECFVESTRPRWTTPCPTFSDNFVFHIGRAMHLAGRCVECGACERSCPVGIPIALLTIKIENIVKEHFGFEAGLSLEEEAPLLTYRENDPDEFIK
;
A
#
# COMPACT_ATOMS: atom_id res chain seq x y z
N ARG A 1 -13.12 25.37 1.32
CA ARG A 1 -11.73 24.88 1.31
C ARG A 1 -11.68 23.62 2.15
N LEU A 2 -11.16 22.51 1.61
CA LEU A 2 -11.05 21.23 2.31
C LEU A 2 -9.67 21.13 2.95
N ALA A 3 -9.58 20.54 4.14
CA ALA A 3 -8.30 20.21 4.76
C ALA A 3 -8.21 18.70 5.00
N ILE A 4 -7.03 18.13 4.80
CA ILE A 4 -6.73 16.72 5.05
C ILE A 4 -5.48 16.62 5.94
N VAL A 5 -5.54 15.70 6.91
CA VAL A 5 -4.37 15.31 7.70
C VAL A 5 -3.71 14.14 6.99
N ALA A 6 -2.44 14.29 6.59
CA ALA A 6 -1.75 13.34 5.75
C ALA A 6 -0.41 12.91 6.36
N LYS A 7 -0.28 11.60 6.55
CA LYS A 7 1.01 10.95 6.85
C LYS A 7 1.85 10.83 5.57
N GLY A 8 3.09 10.36 5.68
CA GLY A 8 3.98 10.09 4.54
C GLY A 8 3.28 9.44 3.34
N CYS A 9 2.71 8.25 3.52
CA CYS A 9 2.02 7.52 2.45
C CYS A 9 0.69 8.14 1.99
N ASP A 10 -0.03 8.86 2.85
CA ASP A 10 -1.24 9.58 2.46
C ASP A 10 -0.89 10.77 1.54
N ALA A 11 0.15 11.53 1.90
CA ALA A 11 0.65 12.64 1.11
C ALA A 11 1.23 12.18 -0.24
N ARG A 12 1.95 11.05 -0.27
CA ARG A 12 2.37 10.41 -1.54
C ARG A 12 1.17 10.04 -2.41
N SER A 13 0.09 9.51 -1.82
CA SER A 13 -1.14 9.21 -2.58
C SER A 13 -1.76 10.47 -3.16
N LEU A 14 -1.76 11.58 -2.41
CA LEU A 14 -2.22 12.88 -2.89
C LEU A 14 -1.38 13.40 -4.05
N VAL A 15 -0.04 13.26 -4.00
CA VAL A 15 0.85 13.62 -5.12
C VAL A 15 0.45 12.88 -6.39
N VAL A 16 0.20 11.57 -6.31
CA VAL A 16 -0.28 10.78 -7.47
C VAL A 16 -1.63 11.30 -7.97
N LEU A 17 -2.58 11.55 -7.07
CA LEU A 17 -3.91 12.06 -7.44
C LEU A 17 -3.87 13.45 -8.08
N PHE A 18 -2.99 14.35 -7.64
CA PHE A 18 -2.82 15.66 -8.23
C PHE A 18 -2.16 15.58 -9.61
N ARG A 19 -1.11 14.77 -9.74
CA ARG A 19 -0.46 14.51 -11.03
C ARG A 19 -1.43 13.92 -12.05
N GLU A 20 -2.31 13.04 -11.61
CA GLU A 20 -3.35 12.41 -12.44
C GLU A 20 -4.61 13.29 -12.57
N GLU A 21 -4.54 14.57 -12.19
CA GLU A 21 -5.59 15.57 -12.32
C GLU A 21 -6.94 15.19 -11.69
N GLN A 22 -6.95 14.32 -10.68
CA GLN A 22 -8.19 13.93 -9.99
C GLN A 22 -8.72 15.05 -9.10
N PHE A 23 -7.83 15.93 -8.63
CA PHE A 23 -8.15 17.11 -7.85
C PHE A 23 -7.18 18.25 -8.17
N GLU A 24 -7.63 19.49 -8.06
CA GLU A 24 -6.75 20.66 -8.08
C GLU A 24 -6.01 20.80 -6.74
N ARG A 25 -4.69 20.97 -6.78
CA ARG A 25 -3.83 21.10 -5.60
C ARG A 25 -4.27 22.24 -4.68
N GLU A 26 -4.78 23.34 -5.24
CA GLU A 26 -5.16 24.57 -4.55
C GLU A 26 -6.42 24.40 -3.70
N ARG A 27 -7.25 23.40 -4.01
CA ARG A 27 -8.52 23.14 -3.33
C ARG A 27 -8.35 22.40 -2.00
N ILE A 28 -7.19 21.77 -1.80
CA ILE A 28 -6.88 20.92 -0.65
C ILE A 28 -5.75 21.55 0.18
N LYS A 29 -6.00 21.76 1.47
CA LYS A 29 -4.94 22.08 2.44
C LYS A 29 -4.44 20.82 3.13
N ILE A 30 -3.14 20.60 3.10
CA ILE A 30 -2.51 19.39 3.62
C ILE A 30 -1.82 19.70 4.94
N ILE A 31 -2.33 19.12 6.02
CA ILE A 31 -1.70 19.13 7.33
C ILE A 31 -0.86 17.86 7.43
N GLY A 32 0.44 17.99 7.18
CA GLY A 32 1.40 16.90 7.22
C GLY A 32 1.68 16.44 8.64
N VAL A 33 1.80 15.12 8.83
CA VAL A 33 2.18 14.52 10.12
C VAL A 33 3.28 13.48 9.88
N PRO A 34 4.48 13.65 10.46
CA PRO A 34 5.52 12.61 10.48
C PRO A 34 4.99 11.32 11.11
N CYS A 35 5.21 10.19 10.45
CA CYS A 35 4.60 8.91 10.79
C CYS A 35 5.65 7.86 11.16
N ARG A 36 5.52 7.28 12.35
CA ARG A 36 6.38 6.18 12.84
C ARG A 36 5.88 4.79 12.43
N GLY A 37 4.70 4.72 11.81
CA GLY A 37 4.04 3.48 11.39
C GLY A 37 2.61 3.36 11.91
N VAL A 38 1.85 2.49 11.27
CA VAL A 38 0.46 2.18 11.63
C VAL A 38 0.44 0.84 12.35
N LEU A 39 -0.34 0.76 13.44
CA LEU A 39 -0.55 -0.48 14.17
C LEU A 39 -1.54 -1.39 13.44
N ASN A 40 -1.25 -2.68 13.47
CA ASN A 40 -2.10 -3.75 13.00
C ASN A 40 -2.99 -4.24 14.15
N TRP A 41 -4.26 -3.86 14.11
CA TRP A 41 -5.24 -4.21 15.13
C TRP A 41 -5.50 -5.70 15.24
N LYS A 42 -5.32 -6.47 14.16
CA LYS A 42 -5.43 -7.93 14.20
C LYS A 42 -4.28 -8.53 15.01
N LYS A 43 -3.02 -8.13 14.77
CA LYS A 43 -1.87 -8.56 15.59
C LYS A 43 -2.07 -8.22 17.06
N ILE A 44 -2.59 -7.03 17.36
CA ILE A 44 -2.91 -6.63 18.73
C ILE A 44 -3.97 -7.58 19.30
N ARG A 45 -5.15 -7.67 18.67
CA ARG A 45 -6.25 -8.50 19.15
C ARG A 45 -5.85 -9.95 19.34
N ASP A 46 -5.07 -10.52 18.41
CA ASP A 46 -4.68 -11.93 18.45
C ASP A 46 -3.58 -12.19 19.53
N SER A 47 -2.92 -11.13 20.03
CA SER A 47 -1.90 -11.22 21.09
C SER A 47 -2.45 -11.06 22.52
N PHE A 48 -3.73 -10.69 22.68
CA PHE A 48 -4.34 -10.46 24.00
C PHE A 48 -5.66 -11.22 24.11
N GLU A 49 -5.85 -11.99 25.21
CA GLU A 49 -7.10 -12.72 25.47
C GLU A 49 -8.33 -11.80 25.55
N THR A 50 -8.14 -10.59 26.07
CA THR A 50 -9.14 -9.52 26.08
C THR A 50 -8.55 -8.28 25.46
N PHE A 51 -9.33 -7.62 24.58
CA PHE A 51 -8.85 -6.41 23.92
C PHE A 51 -8.53 -5.34 24.97
N PRO A 52 -7.30 -4.79 24.99
CA PRO A 52 -6.93 -3.80 25.99
C PRO A 52 -7.78 -2.54 25.84
N ARG A 53 -8.58 -2.23 26.87
CA ARG A 53 -9.39 -1.00 26.91
C ARG A 53 -8.53 0.23 27.22
N ASP A 54 -7.44 0.03 27.95
CA ASP A 54 -6.50 1.07 28.34
C ASP A 54 -5.16 0.86 27.62
N VAL A 55 -5.12 1.17 26.32
CA VAL A 55 -3.84 1.29 25.60
C VAL A 55 -3.31 2.69 25.86
N VAL A 56 -2.33 2.81 26.75
CA VAL A 56 -1.63 4.07 26.98
C VAL A 56 -0.31 4.04 26.23
N PHE A 57 -0.19 4.92 25.25
CA PHE A 57 1.08 5.17 24.57
C PHE A 57 2.00 5.93 25.54
N TRP A 58 3.10 5.29 25.95
CA TRP A 58 4.08 5.87 26.86
C TRP A 58 5.43 5.92 26.15
N GLY A 59 5.89 7.13 25.82
CA GLY A 59 7.14 7.32 25.11
C GLY A 59 7.04 7.01 23.61
N GLU A 60 8.20 6.92 22.99
CA GLU A 60 8.35 6.88 21.53
C GLU A 60 8.23 5.46 20.92
N ASP A 61 8.56 4.42 21.70
CA ASP A 61 8.78 3.05 21.19
C ASP A 61 7.98 1.93 21.89
N PHE A 62 7.15 2.26 22.89
CA PHE A 62 6.38 1.25 23.58
C PHE A 62 4.99 1.74 23.98
N PHE A 63 4.09 0.78 24.15
CA PHE A 63 2.80 1.01 24.80
C PHE A 63 2.66 0.05 25.98
N VAL A 64 1.87 0.46 26.97
CA VAL A 64 1.65 -0.32 28.18
C VAL A 64 0.24 -0.89 28.16
N VAL A 65 0.12 -2.21 28.35
CA VAL A 65 -1.14 -2.92 28.54
C VAL A 65 -1.06 -3.67 29.86
N ASN A 66 -1.99 -3.39 30.79
CA ASN A 66 -2.07 -4.06 32.10
C ASN A 66 -0.72 -4.05 32.88
N GLY A 67 0.03 -2.93 32.80
CA GLY A 67 1.33 -2.78 33.46
C GLY A 67 2.51 -3.46 32.75
N LYS A 68 2.27 -4.21 31.66
CA LYS A 68 3.33 -4.81 30.84
C LYS A 68 3.66 -3.93 29.64
N LYS A 69 4.95 -3.76 29.37
CA LYS A 69 5.46 -3.00 28.22
C LYS A 69 5.51 -3.87 26.97
N TYR A 70 5.07 -3.31 25.86
CA TYR A 70 5.08 -3.94 24.54
C TYR A 70 5.73 -2.97 23.55
N HIS A 71 6.63 -3.48 22.72
CA HIS A 71 7.28 -2.66 21.70
C HIS A 71 6.29 -2.44 20.55
N TYR A 72 6.03 -1.19 20.15
CA TYR A 72 4.99 -0.90 19.13
C TYR A 72 5.28 -1.60 17.79
N ARG A 73 6.58 -1.75 17.45
CA ARG A 73 7.05 -2.44 16.24
C ARG A 73 6.51 -3.84 16.06
N ASP A 74 6.31 -4.59 17.16
CA ASP A 74 5.85 -5.98 17.11
C ASP A 74 4.40 -6.05 16.61
N PHE A 75 3.69 -4.91 16.70
CA PHE A 75 2.30 -4.75 16.34
C PHE A 75 2.11 -3.86 15.11
N MET A 76 3.18 -3.41 14.44
CA MET A 76 3.05 -2.60 13.23
C MET A 76 2.53 -3.41 12.05
N GLU A 77 1.94 -2.71 11.08
CA GLU A 77 1.69 -3.26 9.76
C GLU A 77 3.00 -3.66 9.07
N ASN A 78 2.98 -4.78 8.34
CA ASN A 78 4.15 -5.30 7.65
C ASN A 78 4.72 -4.29 6.65
N THR A 79 3.85 -3.55 5.95
CA THR A 79 4.22 -2.47 5.04
C THR A 79 4.87 -1.28 5.75
N CYS A 80 4.52 -1.01 7.03
CA CYS A 80 5.12 0.08 7.80
C CYS A 80 6.53 -0.25 8.28
N LEU A 81 6.87 -1.53 8.47
CA LEU A 81 8.23 -1.97 8.83
C LEU A 81 9.25 -1.69 7.73
N ARG A 82 8.80 -1.53 6.47
CA ARG A 82 9.63 -1.21 5.31
C ARG A 82 9.45 0.23 4.80
N CYS A 83 8.78 1.09 5.57
CA CYS A 83 8.47 2.44 5.10
C CYS A 83 9.75 3.27 4.96
N LYS A 84 10.01 3.76 3.73
CA LYS A 84 11.12 4.66 3.39
C LYS A 84 10.79 6.15 3.61
N TYR A 85 9.50 6.50 3.65
CA TYR A 85 9.02 7.89 3.67
C TYR A 85 8.17 8.15 4.91
N PRO A 86 8.79 8.29 6.09
CA PRO A 86 8.06 8.61 7.33
C PRO A 86 7.47 10.03 7.29
N ASN A 87 8.10 10.94 6.55
CA ASN A 87 7.68 12.33 6.42
C ASN A 87 6.84 12.55 5.15
N PRO A 88 5.80 13.40 5.19
CA PRO A 88 5.02 13.75 4.01
C PRO A 88 5.90 14.53 3.00
N PRO A 89 6.00 14.10 1.73
CA PRO A 89 6.76 14.85 0.72
C PRO A 89 6.07 16.14 0.27
N LEU A 90 4.75 16.25 0.52
CA LEU A 90 3.93 17.39 0.16
C LEU A 90 3.02 17.76 1.33
N TYR A 91 3.13 19.00 1.82
CA TYR A 91 2.26 19.56 2.87
C TYR A 91 2.18 21.09 2.79
N ASP A 92 1.13 21.68 3.37
CA ASP A 92 1.01 23.13 3.61
C ASP A 92 1.50 23.50 5.01
N PHE A 93 1.21 22.65 6.00
CA PHE A 93 1.62 22.83 7.39
C PHE A 93 2.10 21.48 7.94
N LEU A 94 3.26 21.45 8.60
CA LEU A 94 3.75 20.25 9.27
C LEU A 94 3.43 20.34 10.77
N VAL A 95 2.87 19.27 11.33
CA VAL A 95 2.61 19.15 12.77
C VAL A 95 3.56 18.12 13.35
N GLY A 96 4.47 18.58 14.21
CA GLY A 96 5.55 17.78 14.78
C GLY A 96 6.87 17.91 14.01
N GLU A 97 7.94 17.39 14.59
CA GLU A 97 9.27 17.40 13.98
C GLU A 97 9.42 16.27 12.95
N PRO A 98 10.05 16.53 11.78
CA PRO A 98 10.40 15.49 10.84
C PRO A 98 11.19 14.35 11.51
N LEU A 99 10.91 13.13 11.08
CA LEU A 99 11.67 11.96 11.52
C LEU A 99 12.96 11.87 10.70
N GLU A 100 14.11 11.82 11.36
CA GLU A 100 15.43 11.73 10.72
C GLU A 100 15.66 10.36 10.06
N GLU A 101 15.16 9.29 10.69
CA GLU A 101 15.33 7.92 10.23
C GLU A 101 14.00 7.29 9.81
N SER A 102 14.03 6.56 8.70
CA SER A 102 12.94 5.75 8.21
C SER A 102 12.90 4.36 8.85
N ASN A 103 11.75 3.70 8.80
CA ASN A 103 11.63 2.32 9.26
C ASN A 103 12.42 1.35 8.35
N TRP A 104 12.59 1.70 7.07
CA TRP A 104 13.43 0.94 6.15
C TRP A 104 14.87 0.83 6.65
N GLU A 105 15.48 1.94 7.08
CA GLU A 105 16.84 1.95 7.62
C GLU A 105 16.95 1.19 8.94
N LYS A 106 15.90 1.25 9.77
CA LYS A 106 15.86 0.60 11.09
C LYS A 106 15.69 -0.91 11.04
N PHE A 107 14.85 -1.41 10.12
CA PHE A 107 14.44 -2.82 10.12
C PHE A 107 14.91 -3.60 8.90
N GLY A 108 15.08 -2.96 7.74
CA GLY A 108 15.58 -3.60 6.51
C GLY A 108 14.76 -4.79 6.00
N LEU A 109 13.50 -4.94 6.42
CA LEU A 109 12.66 -6.10 6.06
C LEU A 109 12.00 -5.89 4.70
N ASP A 110 12.38 -6.69 3.71
CA ASP A 110 11.74 -6.65 2.39
C ASP A 110 10.52 -7.59 2.33
N TYR A 111 9.33 -6.97 2.31
CA TYR A 111 8.03 -7.62 2.23
C TYR A 111 7.88 -8.64 1.08
N VAL A 112 8.60 -8.50 -0.04
CA VAL A 112 8.51 -9.44 -1.17
C VAL A 112 9.64 -10.47 -1.20
N GLN A 113 10.62 -10.40 -0.29
CA GLN A 113 11.82 -11.23 -0.33
C GLN A 113 11.52 -12.73 -0.27
N ASP A 114 10.57 -13.12 0.58
CA ASP A 114 10.14 -14.52 0.70
C ASP A 114 9.57 -15.04 -0.62
N MET A 115 8.69 -14.26 -1.25
CA MET A 115 8.15 -14.58 -2.57
C MET A 115 9.27 -14.67 -3.62
N ASP A 116 10.21 -13.72 -3.62
CA ASP A 116 11.31 -13.67 -4.58
C ASP A 116 12.32 -14.81 -4.42
N SER A 117 12.41 -15.42 -3.24
CA SER A 117 13.26 -16.60 -3.00
C SER A 117 12.67 -17.92 -3.51
N LYS A 118 11.35 -17.98 -3.74
CA LYS A 118 10.61 -19.18 -4.16
C LYS A 118 10.65 -19.41 -5.67
N THR A 119 10.46 -20.65 -6.12
CA THR A 119 10.30 -20.98 -7.55
C THR A 119 8.97 -20.47 -8.11
N ALA A 120 8.81 -20.48 -9.44
CA ALA A 120 7.56 -20.06 -10.07
C ALA A 120 6.37 -20.91 -9.63
N GLU A 121 6.56 -22.23 -9.50
CA GLU A 121 5.55 -23.17 -9.05
C GLU A 121 5.16 -22.93 -7.58
N GLU A 122 6.15 -22.72 -6.70
CA GLU A 122 5.92 -22.42 -5.29
C GLU A 122 5.17 -21.09 -5.10
N ARG A 123 5.56 -20.04 -5.84
CA ARG A 123 4.86 -18.76 -5.86
C ARG A 123 3.41 -18.94 -6.33
N PHE A 124 3.21 -19.71 -7.39
CA PHE A 124 1.87 -19.95 -7.94
C PHE A 124 0.99 -20.71 -6.94
N GLU A 125 1.50 -21.74 -6.28
CA GLU A 125 0.76 -22.50 -5.26
C GLU A 125 0.37 -21.62 -4.06
N GLU A 126 1.27 -20.75 -3.61
CA GLU A 126 0.96 -19.80 -2.55
C GLU A 126 -0.11 -18.79 -2.97
N LEU A 127 0.02 -18.19 -4.16
CA LEU A 127 -1.01 -17.31 -4.71
C LEU A 127 -2.35 -18.05 -4.88
N TYR A 128 -2.32 -19.31 -5.31
CA TYR A 128 -3.50 -20.16 -5.42
C TYR A 128 -4.19 -20.30 -4.06
N ARG A 129 -3.45 -20.67 -3.02
CA ARG A 129 -3.97 -20.83 -1.67
C ARG A 129 -4.54 -19.53 -1.12
N GLU A 130 -3.78 -18.43 -1.18
CA GLU A 130 -4.20 -17.15 -0.62
C GLU A 130 -5.41 -16.59 -1.37
N LEU A 131 -5.38 -16.54 -2.70
CA LEU A 131 -6.44 -15.93 -3.50
C LEU A 131 -7.70 -16.79 -3.60
N SER A 132 -7.62 -18.10 -3.37
CA SER A 132 -8.80 -18.96 -3.27
C SER A 132 -9.67 -18.64 -2.05
N SER A 133 -9.10 -18.01 -1.01
CA SER A 133 -9.86 -17.54 0.15
C SER A 133 -10.60 -16.22 -0.10
N CYS A 134 -10.34 -15.54 -1.22
CA CYS A 134 -10.92 -14.24 -1.51
C CYS A 134 -12.43 -14.35 -1.76
N ILE A 135 -13.21 -13.69 -0.89
CA ILE A 135 -14.67 -13.60 -1.01
C ILE A 135 -15.14 -12.45 -1.93
N ARG A 136 -14.20 -11.73 -2.56
CA ARG A 136 -14.44 -10.55 -3.41
C ARG A 136 -15.44 -9.55 -2.85
N CYS A 137 -15.25 -9.18 -1.59
CA CYS A 137 -15.98 -8.08 -0.95
C CYS A 137 -15.53 -6.69 -1.45
N TYR A 138 -14.45 -6.62 -2.24
CA TYR A 138 -13.86 -5.40 -2.80
C TYR A 138 -13.41 -4.33 -1.79
N ALA A 139 -13.33 -4.65 -0.49
CA ALA A 139 -12.82 -3.72 0.53
C ALA A 139 -11.42 -3.17 0.18
N CYS A 140 -10.56 -4.00 -0.43
CA CYS A 140 -9.22 -3.60 -0.88
C CYS A 140 -9.22 -2.60 -2.04
N ARG A 141 -10.29 -2.56 -2.85
CA ARG A 141 -10.53 -1.56 -3.90
C ARG A 141 -10.99 -0.25 -3.25
N GLU A 142 -12.00 -0.31 -2.40
CA GLU A 142 -12.58 0.86 -1.74
C GLU A 142 -11.60 1.56 -0.80
N ALA A 143 -10.72 0.81 -0.14
CA ALA A 143 -9.70 1.36 0.74
C ALA A 143 -8.54 2.05 0.01
N CYS A 144 -8.42 1.87 -1.31
CA CYS A 144 -7.31 2.40 -2.09
C CYS A 144 -7.67 3.76 -2.71
N PRO A 145 -6.98 4.86 -2.33
CA PRO A 145 -7.29 6.18 -2.89
C PRO A 145 -7.00 6.28 -4.39
N LEU A 146 -6.22 5.35 -4.95
CA LEU A 146 -5.80 5.33 -6.36
C LEU A 146 -6.73 4.47 -7.24
N CYS A 147 -7.71 3.79 -6.64
CA CYS A 147 -8.77 3.09 -7.35
C CYS A 147 -9.98 4.03 -7.54
N TYR A 148 -9.84 5.06 -8.36
CA TYR A 148 -10.88 6.09 -8.58
C TYR A 148 -11.66 5.96 -9.90
N CYS A 149 -11.42 4.91 -10.70
CA CYS A 149 -12.09 4.71 -11.98
C CYS A 149 -13.62 4.79 -11.82
N LYS A 150 -14.30 5.52 -12.70
CA LYS A 150 -15.78 5.65 -12.68
C LYS A 150 -16.48 4.32 -12.90
N GLU A 151 -15.91 3.46 -13.73
CA GLU A 151 -16.38 2.10 -13.99
C GLU A 151 -15.20 1.15 -13.81
N CYS A 152 -15.38 0.13 -12.97
CA CYS A 152 -14.38 -0.90 -12.74
C CYS A 152 -14.62 -2.10 -13.67
N PHE A 153 -13.57 -2.70 -14.22
CA PHE A 153 -13.69 -3.87 -15.10
C PHE A 153 -14.42 -5.05 -14.46
N VAL A 154 -14.38 -5.18 -13.12
CA VAL A 154 -15.11 -6.21 -12.37
C VAL A 154 -16.63 -6.01 -12.35
N GLU A 155 -17.08 -4.78 -12.61
CA GLU A 155 -18.49 -4.40 -12.70
C GLU A 155 -18.97 -4.38 -14.15
N SER A 156 -18.06 -4.44 -15.12
CA SER A 156 -18.41 -4.37 -16.53
C SER A 156 -19.14 -5.64 -16.98
N THR A 157 -20.29 -5.45 -17.61
CA THR A 157 -21.09 -6.54 -18.18
C THR A 157 -20.78 -6.79 -19.65
N ARG A 158 -20.14 -5.82 -20.34
CA ARG A 158 -19.82 -5.85 -21.77
C ARG A 158 -18.53 -5.07 -22.09
N PRO A 159 -17.40 -5.75 -22.37
CA PRO A 159 -17.18 -7.19 -22.22
C PRO A 159 -17.18 -7.60 -20.74
N ARG A 160 -17.59 -8.84 -20.45
CA ARG A 160 -17.55 -9.38 -19.09
C ARG A 160 -16.15 -9.95 -18.82
N TRP A 161 -15.38 -9.28 -17.97
CA TRP A 161 -14.03 -9.72 -17.58
C TRP A 161 -14.03 -10.75 -16.46
N THR A 162 -14.95 -10.63 -15.51
CA THR A 162 -15.09 -11.54 -14.37
C THR A 162 -16.54 -11.91 -14.15
N THR A 163 -16.80 -13.11 -13.62
CA THR A 163 -18.12 -13.54 -13.19
C THR A 163 -18.44 -13.04 -11.76
N PRO A 164 -19.70 -13.02 -11.31
CA PRO A 164 -20.04 -12.77 -9.90
C PRO A 164 -19.67 -13.90 -8.93
N CYS A 165 -19.18 -15.03 -9.40
CA CYS A 165 -18.69 -16.12 -8.55
C CYS A 165 -17.22 -15.92 -8.15
N PRO A 166 -16.83 -16.00 -6.87
CA PRO A 166 -15.45 -15.88 -6.41
C PRO A 166 -14.66 -17.19 -6.66
N THR A 167 -14.51 -17.56 -7.92
CA THR A 167 -13.62 -18.67 -8.30
C THR A 167 -12.17 -18.23 -8.24
N PHE A 168 -11.22 -19.16 -8.10
CA PHE A 168 -9.79 -18.81 -8.16
C PHE A 168 -9.45 -18.03 -9.42
N SER A 169 -9.90 -18.47 -10.60
CA SER A 169 -9.64 -17.79 -11.87
C SER A 169 -10.14 -16.34 -11.88
N ASP A 170 -11.36 -16.10 -11.40
CA ASP A 170 -11.93 -14.75 -11.29
C ASP A 170 -11.19 -13.88 -10.26
N ASN A 171 -10.82 -14.47 -9.13
CA ASN A 171 -10.05 -13.79 -8.08
C ASN A 171 -8.66 -13.40 -8.61
N PHE A 172 -7.99 -14.32 -9.30
CA PHE A 172 -6.68 -14.12 -9.89
C PHE A 172 -6.70 -12.99 -10.92
N VAL A 173 -7.67 -12.99 -11.84
CA VAL A 173 -7.87 -11.92 -12.83
C VAL A 173 -8.12 -10.58 -12.13
N PHE A 174 -8.96 -10.54 -11.08
CA PHE A 174 -9.17 -9.31 -10.31
C PHE A 174 -7.88 -8.77 -9.70
N HIS A 175 -7.12 -9.62 -9.00
CA HIS A 175 -5.92 -9.18 -8.29
C HIS A 175 -4.79 -8.78 -9.23
N ILE A 176 -4.57 -9.50 -10.33
CA ILE A 176 -3.59 -9.10 -11.35
C ILE A 176 -4.03 -7.83 -12.07
N GLY A 177 -5.28 -7.76 -12.54
CA GLY A 177 -5.79 -6.57 -13.21
C GLY A 177 -5.66 -5.32 -12.34
N ARG A 178 -6.01 -5.44 -11.05
CA ARG A 178 -5.82 -4.36 -10.07
C ARG A 178 -4.35 -4.01 -9.87
N ALA A 179 -3.45 -5.00 -9.75
CA ALA A 179 -2.03 -4.75 -9.57
C ALA A 179 -1.43 -4.04 -10.79
N MET A 180 -1.83 -4.42 -12.01
CA MET A 180 -1.45 -3.74 -13.25
C MET A 180 -1.99 -2.31 -13.34
N HIS A 181 -3.27 -2.07 -12.99
CA HIS A 181 -3.85 -0.73 -12.96
C HIS A 181 -3.20 0.22 -11.92
N LEU A 182 -2.49 -0.35 -10.95
CA LEU A 182 -1.80 0.40 -9.90
C LEU A 182 -0.29 0.52 -10.15
N ALA A 183 0.24 -0.09 -11.21
CA ALA A 183 1.66 -0.06 -11.53
C ALA A 183 2.17 1.37 -11.76
N GLY A 184 3.18 1.79 -11.00
CA GLY A 184 3.70 3.17 -11.03
C GLY A 184 2.79 4.18 -10.32
N ARG A 185 1.84 3.69 -9.53
CA ARG A 185 0.88 4.51 -8.75
C ARG A 185 0.90 4.11 -7.29
N CYS A 186 1.08 2.83 -6.96
CA CYS A 186 1.04 2.37 -5.58
C CYS A 186 2.17 2.96 -4.73
N VAL A 187 1.81 3.53 -3.57
CA VAL A 187 2.76 4.15 -2.63
C VAL A 187 3.08 3.26 -1.42
N GLU A 188 2.77 1.97 -1.52
CA GLU A 188 3.01 0.94 -0.49
C GLU A 188 2.32 1.23 0.88
N CYS A 189 1.17 1.91 0.90
CA CYS A 189 0.52 2.32 2.17
C CYS A 189 -0.12 1.17 2.98
N GLY A 190 -0.27 -0.02 2.39
CA GLY A 190 -0.86 -1.21 3.03
C GLY A 190 -2.36 -1.13 3.33
N ALA A 191 -3.08 -0.08 2.92
CA ALA A 191 -4.51 0.08 3.24
C ALA A 191 -5.38 -1.08 2.70
N CYS A 192 -5.03 -1.59 1.52
CA CYS A 192 -5.74 -2.69 0.88
C CYS A 192 -5.63 -4.01 1.65
N GLU A 193 -4.47 -4.32 2.21
CA GLU A 193 -4.24 -5.50 3.04
C GLU A 193 -4.93 -5.37 4.39
N ARG A 194 -4.81 -4.20 5.04
CA ARG A 194 -5.52 -3.89 6.29
C ARG A 194 -7.03 -4.06 6.18
N SER A 195 -7.59 -3.72 5.03
CA SER A 195 -9.03 -3.81 4.77
C SER A 195 -9.52 -5.24 4.51
N CYS A 196 -8.63 -6.22 4.33
CA CYS A 196 -9.03 -7.57 3.94
C CYS A 196 -9.58 -8.36 5.14
N PRO A 197 -10.88 -8.72 5.15
CA PRO A 197 -11.48 -9.42 6.29
C PRO A 197 -10.99 -10.85 6.46
N VAL A 198 -10.49 -11.47 5.37
CA VAL A 198 -9.95 -12.84 5.36
C VAL A 198 -8.42 -12.87 5.45
N GLY A 199 -7.76 -11.71 5.57
CA GLY A 199 -6.33 -11.63 5.86
C GLY A 199 -5.38 -11.96 4.72
N ILE A 200 -5.83 -11.82 3.47
CA ILE A 200 -4.96 -12.02 2.29
C ILE A 200 -3.89 -10.91 2.25
N PRO A 201 -2.62 -11.22 1.95
CA PRO A 201 -1.54 -10.25 1.77
C PRO A 201 -1.67 -9.49 0.43
N ILE A 202 -2.74 -8.69 0.29
CA ILE A 202 -3.10 -8.01 -0.98
C ILE A 202 -1.96 -7.11 -1.50
N ALA A 203 -1.15 -6.53 -0.61
CA ALA A 203 -0.09 -5.63 -1.01
C ALA A 203 1.05 -6.36 -1.73
N LEU A 204 1.21 -7.68 -1.57
CA LEU A 204 2.34 -8.46 -2.09
C LEU A 204 2.52 -8.30 -3.60
N LEU A 205 1.47 -8.58 -4.37
CA LEU A 205 1.52 -8.46 -5.82
C LEU A 205 1.77 -7.03 -6.28
N THR A 206 1.14 -6.04 -5.62
CA THR A 206 1.30 -4.64 -6.00
C THR A 206 2.70 -4.13 -5.69
N ILE A 207 3.26 -4.45 -4.52
CA ILE A 207 4.63 -4.08 -4.14
C ILE A 207 5.64 -4.75 -5.07
N LYS A 208 5.42 -6.01 -5.48
CA LYS A 208 6.29 -6.66 -6.46
C LYS A 208 6.30 -5.90 -7.79
N ILE A 209 5.13 -5.49 -8.27
CA ILE A 209 5.03 -4.68 -9.49
C ILE A 209 5.74 -3.33 -9.32
N GLU A 210 5.58 -2.64 -8.19
CA GLU A 210 6.32 -1.39 -7.94
C GLU A 210 7.84 -1.61 -7.88
N ASN A 211 8.32 -2.71 -7.31
CA ASN A 211 9.74 -3.06 -7.34
C ASN A 211 10.23 -3.26 -8.79
N ILE A 212 9.45 -3.93 -9.64
CA ILE A 212 9.75 -4.10 -11.07
C ILE A 212 9.77 -2.73 -11.76
N VAL A 213 8.76 -1.88 -11.52
CA VAL A 213 8.69 -0.52 -12.08
C VAL A 213 9.91 0.30 -11.68
N LYS A 214 10.34 0.20 -10.43
CA LYS A 214 11.53 0.89 -9.93
C LYS A 214 12.82 0.36 -10.55
N GLU A 215 12.97 -0.95 -10.66
CA GLU A 215 14.16 -1.60 -11.24
C GLU A 215 14.33 -1.23 -12.71
N HIS A 216 13.26 -1.28 -13.50
CA HIS A 216 13.33 -1.03 -14.94
C HIS A 216 13.25 0.46 -15.28
N PHE A 217 12.37 1.24 -14.66
CA PHE A 217 12.13 2.64 -15.05
C PHE A 217 12.75 3.67 -14.11
N GLY A 218 13.37 3.24 -12.99
CA GLY A 218 13.89 4.15 -11.97
C GLY A 218 12.81 4.98 -11.26
N PHE A 219 11.54 4.61 -11.45
CA PHE A 219 10.40 5.42 -11.04
C PHE A 219 9.85 4.98 -9.67
N GLU A 220 9.43 5.95 -8.86
CA GLU A 220 8.75 5.68 -7.60
C GLU A 220 7.56 6.62 -7.38
N ALA A 221 6.39 6.03 -7.08
CA ALA A 221 5.15 6.77 -7.02
C ALA A 221 5.09 7.78 -5.86
N GLY A 222 4.50 8.94 -6.13
CA GLY A 222 4.10 9.92 -5.12
C GLY A 222 5.23 10.77 -4.53
N LEU A 223 6.40 10.83 -5.18
CA LEU A 223 7.53 11.66 -4.74
C LEU A 223 7.61 13.03 -5.43
N SER A 224 7.16 13.11 -6.68
CA SER A 224 7.19 14.32 -7.49
C SER A 224 5.84 14.56 -8.16
N LEU A 225 5.46 15.83 -8.32
CA LEU A 225 4.31 16.25 -9.11
C LEU A 225 4.63 16.34 -10.62
N GLU A 226 5.90 16.49 -10.96
CA GLU A 226 6.35 16.72 -12.34
C GLU A 226 6.73 15.42 -13.06
N GLU A 227 7.07 14.38 -12.30
CA GLU A 227 7.51 13.11 -12.88
C GLU A 227 6.30 12.24 -13.30
N GLU A 228 6.15 12.05 -14.60
CA GLU A 228 5.11 11.20 -15.19
C GLU A 228 5.35 9.71 -14.91
N ALA A 229 4.27 8.94 -14.73
CA ALA A 229 4.35 7.51 -14.49
C ALA A 229 4.80 6.76 -15.76
N PRO A 230 5.63 5.70 -15.65
CA PRO A 230 6.17 4.97 -16.79
C PRO A 230 5.14 4.40 -17.77
N LEU A 231 3.93 4.07 -17.31
CA LEU A 231 2.87 3.54 -18.19
C LEU A 231 2.02 4.63 -18.86
N LEU A 232 2.32 5.90 -18.61
CA LEU A 232 1.65 7.07 -19.20
C LEU A 232 2.57 7.88 -20.10
N THR A 233 3.88 7.64 -20.03
CA THR A 233 4.90 8.31 -20.85
C THR A 233 5.63 7.28 -21.71
N TYR A 234 6.29 7.77 -22.76
CA TYR A 234 7.26 7.01 -23.54
C TYR A 234 8.61 7.73 -23.48
N ARG A 235 9.71 7.01 -23.27
CA ARG A 235 11.07 7.55 -23.40
C ARG A 235 11.84 6.71 -24.42
N GLU A 236 12.60 7.37 -25.29
CA GLU A 236 13.41 6.69 -26.32
C GLU A 236 14.45 5.71 -25.72
N ASN A 237 14.86 5.95 -24.48
CA ASN A 237 15.84 5.12 -23.76
C ASN A 237 15.19 4.22 -22.69
N ASP A 238 13.89 3.95 -22.78
CA ASP A 238 13.25 2.96 -21.90
C ASP A 238 13.88 1.57 -22.11
N PRO A 239 13.95 0.71 -21.07
CA PRO A 239 14.62 -0.58 -21.20
C PRO A 239 13.85 -1.53 -22.11
N ASP A 240 14.47 -1.93 -23.22
CA ASP A 240 13.92 -2.88 -24.19
C ASP A 240 14.42 -4.32 -23.99
N GLU A 241 14.95 -4.67 -22.81
CA GLU A 241 15.58 -5.98 -22.54
C GLU A 241 14.65 -7.20 -22.74
N PHE A 242 13.34 -6.96 -22.77
CA PHE A 242 12.31 -7.97 -22.99
C PHE A 242 11.99 -8.25 -24.48
N ILE A 243 12.39 -7.35 -25.40
CA ILE A 243 12.26 -7.54 -26.84
C ILE A 243 13.52 -8.28 -27.30
N LYS A 244 13.41 -9.61 -27.44
CA LYS A 244 14.45 -10.49 -27.99
C LYS A 244 14.12 -10.94 -29.40
#